data_AF-A0A1I6UA80-F1
#
_entry.id   AF-A0A1I6UA80-F1
#
_cell.length_a   1.000
_cell.length_b   1.000
_cell.length_c   1.000
_cell.angle_alpha   90.00
_cell.angle_beta   90.00
_cell.angle_gamma   90.00
#
_symmetry.space_group_name_H-M   'P 1'
#
loop_
_entity.id
_entity.type
_entity.pdbx_description
1 polymer ?
#
loop_
_entity_poly.entity_id
_entity_poly.type
_entity_poly.pdbx_seq_one_letter_code
_entity_poly.pdbx_strand_id
1 'polypeptide(L)'
;MTLLHDLTGASPGMTGTALLLRLSAIGAALAGTAGTFAYAGGWLSPGQLTPARIIDRFEQVNGPHPGFRRNHAKGMCVAGRFTGSGAGARLSKAGVFAAGRVTPVEGRVALAGG
;
A
#
# COMPACT_ATOMS: atom_id res chain seq x y z
N MET A 1 -30.86 35.92 -15.62
CA MET A 1 -30.00 35.37 -14.55
C MET A 1 -29.46 34.05 -15.05
N THR A 2 -28.14 33.98 -15.16
CA THR A 2 -27.44 33.26 -16.23
C THR A 2 -27.06 31.84 -15.82
N LEU A 3 -27.22 30.87 -16.73
CA LEU A 3 -26.76 29.46 -16.68
C LEU A 3 -25.43 29.23 -15.94
N LEU A 4 -24.52 30.20 -15.99
CA LEU A 4 -23.23 30.20 -15.29
C LEU A 4 -23.35 30.18 -13.74
N HIS A 5 -24.36 30.84 -13.17
CA HIS A 5 -24.61 30.85 -11.72
C HIS A 5 -25.12 29.48 -11.23
N ASP A 6 -25.99 28.84 -12.02
CA ASP A 6 -26.51 27.50 -11.72
C ASP A 6 -25.40 26.44 -11.83
N LEU A 7 -24.52 26.56 -12.84
CA LEU A 7 -23.39 25.63 -13.03
C LEU A 7 -22.26 25.79 -11.99
N THR A 8 -22.10 26.97 -11.40
CA THR A 8 -21.01 27.26 -10.44
C THR A 8 -21.47 27.29 -8.98
N GLY A 9 -22.78 27.20 -8.71
CA GLY A 9 -23.35 27.32 -7.37
C GLY A 9 -23.08 28.69 -6.75
N ALA A 10 -23.09 29.74 -7.56
CA ALA A 10 -22.70 31.08 -7.17
C ALA A 10 -23.90 31.89 -6.62
N SER A 11 -23.87 32.23 -5.32
CA SER A 11 -24.89 33.06 -4.66
C SER A 11 -25.14 34.41 -5.36
N PRO A 12 -26.38 34.94 -5.32
CA PRO A 12 -26.70 36.24 -5.91
C PRO A 12 -25.85 37.36 -5.28
N GLY A 13 -25.17 38.16 -6.10
CA GLY A 13 -24.34 39.30 -5.66
C GLY A 13 -22.83 39.05 -5.57
N MET A 14 -22.34 37.83 -5.87
CA MET A 14 -20.90 37.59 -5.97
C MET A 14 -20.27 38.33 -7.16
N THR A 15 -19.16 39.03 -6.91
CA THR A 15 -18.37 39.65 -7.98
C THR A 15 -17.64 38.58 -8.79
N GLY A 16 -17.37 38.87 -10.08
CA GLY A 16 -16.62 37.94 -10.94
C GLY A 16 -15.26 37.55 -10.37
N THR A 17 -14.57 38.48 -9.70
CA THR A 17 -13.30 38.22 -9.01
C THR A 17 -13.46 37.23 -7.86
N ALA A 18 -14.50 37.37 -7.03
CA ALA A 18 -14.77 36.45 -5.92
C ALA A 18 -15.10 35.03 -6.42
N LEU A 19 -15.87 34.93 -7.52
CA LEU A 19 -16.16 33.64 -8.16
C LEU A 19 -14.88 32.98 -8.71
N LEU A 20 -14.02 33.74 -9.39
CA LEU A 20 -12.74 33.24 -9.89
C LEU A 20 -11.84 32.73 -8.76
N LEU A 21 -11.70 33.49 -7.67
CA LEU A 21 -10.92 33.07 -6.50
C LEU A 21 -11.44 31.76 -5.90
N ARG A 22 -12.78 31.62 -5.77
CA ARG A 22 -13.41 30.41 -5.23
C ARG A 22 -13.15 29.19 -6.13
N LEU A 23 -13.34 29.33 -7.44
CA LEU A 23 -13.11 28.24 -8.40
C LEU A 23 -11.63 27.86 -8.47
N SER A 24 -10.71 28.84 -8.42
CA SER A 24 -9.28 28.59 -8.33
C SER A 24 -8.89 27.84 -7.06
N ALA A 25 -9.48 28.19 -5.91
CA ALA A 25 -9.21 27.48 -4.65
C ALA A 25 -9.67 26.00 -4.71
N ILE A 26 -10.87 25.74 -5.25
CA ILE A 26 -11.39 24.38 -5.44
C ILE A 26 -10.49 23.61 -6.42
N GLY A 27 -10.14 24.23 -7.54
CA GLY A 27 -9.25 23.64 -8.55
C GLY A 27 -7.88 23.29 -7.97
N ALA A 28 -7.29 24.18 -7.16
CA ALA A 28 -6.02 23.94 -6.48
C ALA A 28 -6.11 22.77 -5.49
N ALA A 29 -7.19 22.67 -4.71
CA ALA A 29 -7.40 21.56 -3.77
C ALA A 29 -7.51 20.21 -4.49
N LEU A 30 -8.27 20.16 -5.59
CA LEU A 30 -8.42 18.96 -6.41
C LEU A 30 -7.10 18.57 -7.08
N ALA A 31 -6.42 19.54 -7.71
CA ALA A 31 -5.14 19.32 -8.36
C ALA A 31 -4.06 18.88 -7.37
N GLY A 32 -4.01 19.48 -6.18
CA GLY A 32 -3.09 19.09 -5.12
C GLY A 32 -3.34 17.67 -4.63
N THR A 33 -4.60 17.29 -4.42
CA THR A 33 -4.98 15.93 -3.98
C THR A 33 -4.66 14.89 -5.05
N ALA A 34 -5.03 15.15 -6.30
CA ALA A 34 -4.72 14.27 -7.42
C ALA A 34 -3.20 14.15 -7.65
N GLY A 35 -2.48 15.27 -7.57
CA GLY A 35 -1.02 15.31 -7.72
C GLY A 35 -0.29 14.53 -6.64
N THR A 36 -0.68 14.70 -5.37
CA THR A 36 -0.12 13.92 -4.24
C THR A 36 -0.45 12.44 -4.35
N PHE A 37 -1.65 12.07 -4.77
CA PHE A 37 -2.01 10.68 -5.04
C PHE A 37 -1.16 10.09 -6.17
N ALA A 38 -1.03 10.80 -7.30
CA ALA A 38 -0.21 10.36 -8.44
C ALA A 38 1.27 10.23 -8.06
N TYR A 39 1.79 11.13 -7.23
CA TYR A 39 3.15 11.06 -6.70
C TYR A 39 3.34 9.85 -5.77
N ALA A 40 2.45 9.67 -4.78
CA ALA A 40 2.51 8.55 -3.83
C ALA A 40 2.31 7.19 -4.52
N GLY A 41 1.46 7.14 -5.56
CA GLY A 41 1.28 5.98 -6.43
C GLY A 41 2.47 5.71 -7.37
N GLY A 42 3.49 6.57 -7.38
CA GLY A 42 4.71 6.41 -8.18
C GLY A 42 4.56 6.77 -9.65
N TRP A 43 3.42 7.31 -10.09
CA TRP A 43 3.14 7.62 -11.51
C TRP A 43 4.08 8.70 -12.06
N LEU A 44 4.54 9.60 -11.18
CA LEU A 44 5.48 10.66 -11.51
C LEU A 44 6.94 10.29 -11.18
N SER A 45 7.21 9.03 -10.80
CA SER A 45 8.54 8.58 -10.36
C SER A 45 8.98 7.30 -11.09
N PRO A 46 9.23 7.34 -12.42
CA PRO A 46 9.55 6.15 -13.21
C PRO A 46 10.86 5.46 -12.78
N GLY A 47 11.75 6.18 -12.10
CA GLY A 47 13.00 5.64 -11.56
C GLY A 47 12.87 4.87 -10.25
N GLN A 48 11.73 4.92 -9.56
CA GLN A 48 11.55 4.31 -8.24
C GLN A 48 11.76 2.79 -8.27
N LEU A 49 12.34 2.27 -7.19
CA LEU A 49 12.42 0.84 -6.95
C LEU A 49 11.02 0.35 -6.60
N THR A 50 10.50 -0.57 -7.42
CA THR A 50 9.25 -1.26 -7.14
C THR A 50 9.55 -2.70 -6.74
N PRO A 51 8.66 -3.37 -5.99
CA PRO A 51 8.81 -4.80 -5.69
C PRO A 51 9.00 -5.63 -6.96
N ALA A 52 8.27 -5.32 -8.04
CA ALA A 52 8.42 -5.97 -9.33
C ALA A 52 9.84 -5.79 -9.90
N ARG A 53 10.35 -4.55 -9.96
CA ARG A 53 11.71 -4.29 -10.47
C ARG A 53 12.78 -5.00 -9.65
N ILE A 54 12.63 -5.09 -8.33
CA ILE A 54 13.58 -5.82 -7.47
C ILE A 54 13.58 -7.31 -7.84
N ILE A 55 12.41 -7.93 -7.95
CA ILE A 55 12.28 -9.34 -8.31
C ILE A 55 12.78 -9.61 -9.73
N ASP A 56 12.44 -8.75 -10.69
CA ASP A 56 12.91 -8.85 -12.07
C ASP A 56 14.44 -8.76 -12.14
N ARG A 57 15.06 -7.89 -11.33
CA ARG A 57 16.53 -7.83 -11.24
C ARG A 57 17.14 -9.08 -10.61
N PHE A 58 16.52 -9.68 -9.59
CA PHE A 58 16.99 -10.96 -9.06
C PHE A 58 16.91 -12.08 -10.09
N GLU A 59 15.81 -12.15 -10.85
CA GLU A 59 15.64 -13.14 -11.91
C GLU A 59 16.59 -12.88 -13.09
N GLN A 60 16.89 -11.62 -13.44
CA GLN A 60 17.89 -11.29 -14.47
C GLN A 60 19.30 -11.74 -14.08
N VAL A 61 19.67 -11.65 -12.80
CA VAL A 61 21.02 -12.01 -12.33
C VAL A 61 21.17 -13.52 -12.13
N ASN A 62 20.14 -14.19 -11.61
CA ASN A 62 20.21 -15.63 -11.28
C ASN A 62 19.62 -16.55 -12.36
N GLY A 63 18.87 -15.99 -13.32
CA GLY A 63 18.17 -16.73 -14.36
C GLY A 63 16.80 -17.26 -13.92
N PRO A 64 16.00 -17.77 -14.87
CA PRO A 64 14.71 -18.37 -14.57
C PRO A 64 14.87 -19.76 -13.93
N HIS A 65 14.07 -20.03 -12.88
CA HIS A 65 14.04 -21.32 -12.20
C HIS A 65 12.59 -21.86 -12.11
N PRO A 66 12.08 -22.50 -13.18
CA PRO A 66 10.71 -23.03 -13.22
C PRO A 66 10.45 -23.99 -12.06
N GLY A 67 9.30 -23.84 -11.40
CA GLY A 67 8.90 -24.66 -10.25
C GLY A 67 9.51 -24.24 -8.90
N PHE A 68 10.43 -23.28 -8.87
CA PHE A 68 11.00 -22.72 -7.64
C PHE A 68 10.49 -21.30 -7.36
N ARG A 69 10.62 -20.86 -6.11
CA ARG A 69 10.33 -19.47 -5.72
C ARG A 69 11.42 -18.56 -6.29
N ARG A 70 11.07 -17.36 -6.79
CA ARG A 70 12.03 -16.36 -7.34
C ARG A 70 13.07 -15.86 -6.33
N ASN A 71 12.79 -16.02 -5.03
CA ASN A 71 13.72 -15.84 -3.92
C ASN A 71 13.31 -16.84 -2.83
N HIS A 72 14.21 -17.16 -1.90
CA HIS A 72 13.96 -18.17 -0.86
C HIS A 72 13.67 -19.56 -1.45
N ALA A 73 14.28 -19.89 -2.60
CA ALA A 73 14.08 -21.15 -3.29
C ALA A 73 14.55 -22.33 -2.43
N LYS A 74 15.76 -22.25 -1.87
CA LYS A 74 16.31 -23.24 -0.94
C LYS A 74 15.83 -22.98 0.49
N GLY A 75 15.27 -23.99 1.13
CA GLY A 75 14.84 -23.90 2.52
C GLY A 75 14.52 -25.26 3.13
N MET A 76 14.25 -25.26 4.43
CA MET A 76 13.87 -26.43 5.20
C MET A 76 12.57 -26.15 5.95
N CYS A 77 11.68 -27.14 5.97
CA CYS A 77 10.44 -27.08 6.71
C CYS A 77 10.67 -27.53 8.16
N VAL A 78 9.94 -26.91 9.08
CA VAL A 78 9.87 -27.29 10.49
C VAL A 78 8.41 -27.39 10.91
N ALA A 79 8.11 -28.33 11.81
CA ALA A 79 6.79 -28.45 12.41
C ALA A 79 6.93 -28.36 13.93
N GLY A 80 5.94 -27.76 14.59
CA GLY A 80 5.98 -27.58 16.02
C GLY A 80 4.66 -27.08 16.59
N ARG A 81 4.74 -26.52 17.80
CA ARG A 81 3.59 -25.99 18.53
C ARG A 81 3.95 -24.63 19.09
N PHE A 82 3.06 -23.66 18.91
CA PHE A 82 3.13 -22.36 19.55
C PHE A 82 2.23 -22.35 20.79
N THR A 83 2.78 -22.04 21.96
CA THR A 83 2.04 -21.88 23.21
C THR A 83 1.87 -20.40 23.54
N GLY A 84 0.63 -19.91 23.53
CA GLY A 84 0.30 -18.54 23.88
C GLY A 84 0.54 -18.28 25.38
N SER A 85 1.43 -17.34 25.68
CA SER A 85 1.67 -16.89 27.07
C SER A 85 0.56 -15.99 27.62
N GLY A 86 -0.39 -15.54 26.78
CA GLY A 86 -1.43 -14.57 27.13
C GLY A 86 -1.02 -13.10 26.95
N ALA A 87 0.28 -12.80 26.90
CA ALA A 87 0.77 -11.41 26.81
C ALA A 87 0.29 -10.67 25.54
N GLY A 88 0.08 -11.40 24.45
CA GLY A 88 -0.41 -10.84 23.18
C GLY A 88 -1.89 -10.43 23.18
N ALA A 89 -2.70 -10.93 24.12
CA ALA A 89 -4.14 -10.64 24.17
C ALA A 89 -4.45 -9.15 24.45
N ARG A 90 -3.51 -8.40 25.04
CA ARG A 90 -3.61 -6.95 25.22
C ARG A 90 -3.50 -6.18 23.90
N LEU A 91 -2.83 -6.75 22.90
CA LEU A 91 -2.56 -6.11 21.61
C LEU A 91 -3.45 -6.64 20.48
N SER A 92 -3.97 -7.87 20.61
CA SER A 92 -4.71 -8.54 19.55
C SER A 92 -5.80 -9.46 20.12
N LYS A 93 -6.93 -9.54 19.40
CA LYS A 93 -8.02 -10.48 19.69
C LYS A 93 -7.80 -11.87 19.07
N ALA A 94 -6.68 -12.09 18.38
CA ALA A 94 -6.41 -13.37 17.72
C ALA A 94 -6.25 -14.51 18.76
N GLY A 95 -7.01 -15.58 18.57
CA GLY A 95 -7.10 -16.68 19.55
C GLY A 95 -5.80 -17.44 19.79
N VAL A 96 -4.84 -17.37 18.88
CA VAL A 96 -3.49 -17.96 19.05
C VAL A 96 -2.73 -17.36 20.22
N PHE A 97 -3.04 -16.13 20.63
CA PHE A 97 -2.38 -15.45 21.75
C PHE A 97 -3.03 -15.68 23.11
N ALA A 98 -4.15 -16.40 23.17
CA ALA A 98 -4.82 -16.71 24.44
C ALA A 98 -3.89 -17.50 25.38
N ALA A 99 -3.92 -17.19 26.67
CA ALA A 99 -3.08 -17.85 27.67
C ALA A 99 -3.32 -19.37 27.67
N GLY A 100 -2.24 -20.14 27.56
CA GLY A 100 -2.28 -21.61 27.52
C GLY A 100 -2.79 -22.20 26.21
N ARG A 101 -3.19 -21.40 25.20
CA ARG A 101 -3.56 -21.93 23.89
C ARG A 101 -2.33 -22.55 23.24
N VAL A 102 -2.45 -23.80 22.79
CA VAL A 102 -1.40 -24.48 22.04
C VAL A 102 -1.86 -24.75 20.62
N THR A 103 -1.20 -24.12 19.65
CA THR A 103 -1.56 -24.17 18.23
C THR A 103 -0.45 -24.88 17.43
N PRO A 104 -0.76 -25.92 16.63
CA PRO A 104 0.21 -26.50 15.69
C PRO A 104 0.68 -25.44 14.69
N VAL A 105 1.97 -25.44 14.40
CA VAL A 105 2.57 -24.52 13.44
C VAL A 105 3.48 -25.27 12.48
N GLU A 106 3.43 -24.86 11.22
CA GLU A 106 4.40 -25.21 10.19
C GLU A 106 5.20 -23.95 9.88
N GLY A 107 6.52 -24.07 9.96
CA GLY A 107 7.46 -23.01 9.61
C GLY A 107 8.33 -23.43 8.45
N ARG A 108 8.93 -22.45 7.77
CA ARG A 108 9.96 -22.69 6.77
C ARG A 108 11.07 -21.67 6.93
N VAL A 109 12.28 -22.16 7.16
CA VAL A 109 13.49 -21.34 7.06
C VAL A 109 14.03 -21.43 5.65
N ALA A 110 14.58 -20.33 5.13
CA ALA A 110 15.09 -20.29 3.77
C ALA A 110 16.25 -19.31 3.66
N LEU A 111 17.13 -19.56 2.70
CA LEU A 111 18.22 -18.66 2.37
C LEU A 111 17.68 -17.47 1.57
N ALA A 112 18.21 -16.27 1.82
CA ALA A 112 18.00 -15.14 0.93
C ALA A 112 18.96 -15.28 -0.27
N GLY A 113 18.42 -15.16 -1.48
CA GLY A 113 19.13 -15.43 -2.72
C GLY A 113 18.27 -16.26 -3.69
N GLY A 114 18.52 -16.09 -4.98
CA GLY A 114 18.05 -17.04 -6.00
C GLY A 114 18.78 -18.35 -5.82
#